data_AF-A0A7J4ITL7-F1
#
_entry.id   AF-A0A7J4ITL7-F1
#
_cell.length_a   1.000
_cell.length_b   1.000
_cell.length_c   1.000
_cell.angle_alpha   90.00
_cell.angle_beta   90.00
_cell.angle_gamma   90.00
#
_symmetry.space_group_name_H-M   'P 1'
#
loop_
_entity.id
_entity.type
_entity.pdbx_description
1 polymer ?
#
loop_
_entity_poly.entity_id
_entity_poly.type
_entity_poly.pdbx_seq_one_letter_code
_entity_poly.pdbx_strand_id
1 'polypeptide(L)'
;MEFFSVKGNRGQAAIEFIFLVAVMLLFIQTIIQPNVNLAVDSAKEVARLAEARLAAEKIANTTNLVGTLGIDTKQTITVFVPAGSKVLCKEATKKIGFETELINTDLSHPACDATGKCALDLDILEEITLRCINGTEIEGPQMKRVIVQKITADEVEVRI
;
A
#
# COMPACT_ATOMS: atom_id res chain seq x y z
N MET A 1 54.59 -34.63 -19.81
CA MET A 1 54.28 -34.28 -18.41
C MET A 1 55.43 -33.44 -17.88
N GLU A 2 55.64 -32.25 -18.44
CA GLU A 2 56.66 -31.31 -17.99
C GLU A 2 56.23 -29.92 -18.44
N PHE A 3 55.92 -29.05 -17.48
CA PHE A 3 56.19 -27.60 -17.50
C PHE A 3 55.57 -27.00 -16.24
N PHE A 4 56.30 -27.08 -15.12
CA PHE A 4 56.09 -26.17 -13.99
C PHE A 4 57.42 -26.01 -13.24
N SER A 5 58.40 -25.37 -13.91
CA SER A 5 59.66 -24.97 -13.28
C SER A 5 59.60 -23.48 -12.93
N VAL A 6 59.37 -23.23 -11.65
CA VAL A 6 59.73 -22.07 -10.81
C VAL A 6 59.76 -20.68 -11.50
N LYS A 7 58.60 -19.99 -11.51
CA LYS A 7 58.51 -18.52 -11.35
C LYS A 7 57.04 -18.15 -11.06
N GLY A 8 56.63 -17.85 -9.82
CA GLY A 8 55.17 -17.76 -9.62
C GLY A 8 54.52 -17.11 -8.42
N ASN A 9 55.19 -16.73 -7.31
CA ASN A 9 54.45 -16.21 -6.14
C ASN A 9 53.61 -14.95 -6.41
N ARG A 10 53.99 -14.12 -7.40
CA ARG A 10 53.23 -12.92 -7.79
C ARG A 10 52.08 -13.21 -8.77
N GLY A 11 52.23 -14.20 -9.66
CA GLY A 11 51.21 -14.55 -10.65
C GLY A 11 50.10 -15.45 -10.09
N GLN A 12 50.46 -16.37 -9.20
CA GLN A 12 49.49 -17.23 -8.51
C GLN A 12 48.57 -16.41 -7.59
N ALA A 13 49.13 -15.47 -6.82
CA ALA A 13 48.35 -14.58 -5.97
C ALA A 13 47.39 -13.66 -6.77
N ALA A 14 47.80 -13.20 -7.96
CA ALA A 14 46.95 -12.38 -8.81
C ALA A 14 45.77 -13.17 -9.41
N ILE A 15 45.99 -14.42 -9.82
CA ILE A 15 44.93 -15.30 -10.34
C ILE A 15 43.93 -15.66 -9.24
N GLU A 16 44.43 -15.97 -8.04
CA GLU A 16 43.58 -16.27 -6.87
C GLU A 16 42.72 -15.07 -6.48
N PHE A 17 43.29 -13.86 -6.52
CA PHE A 17 42.55 -12.63 -6.27
C PHE A 17 41.45 -12.38 -7.32
N ILE A 18 41.75 -12.56 -8.61
CA ILE A 18 40.75 -12.43 -9.68
C ILE A 18 39.62 -13.46 -9.50
N PHE A 19 39.97 -14.70 -9.13
CA PHE A 19 38.99 -15.74 -8.87
C PHE A 19 38.10 -15.41 -7.66
N LEU A 20 38.67 -14.89 -6.56
CA LEU A 20 37.91 -14.42 -5.41
C LEU A 20 36.94 -13.30 -5.75
N VAL A 21 37.39 -12.29 -6.52
CA VAL A 21 36.54 -11.19 -6.98
C VAL A 21 35.42 -11.72 -7.88
N ALA A 22 35.72 -12.64 -8.80
CA ALA A 22 34.71 -13.26 -9.66
C ALA A 22 33.65 -14.04 -8.86
N VAL A 23 34.07 -14.82 -7.85
CA VAL A 23 33.15 -15.54 -6.96
C VAL A 23 32.30 -14.57 -6.16
N MET A 24 32.85 -13.47 -5.66
CA MET A 24 32.08 -12.43 -4.97
C MET A 24 31.05 -11.77 -5.88
N LEU A 25 31.40 -11.46 -7.13
CA LEU A 25 30.46 -10.90 -8.11
C LEU A 25 29.34 -11.89 -8.43
N LEU A 26 29.64 -13.17 -8.58
CA LEU A 26 28.62 -14.22 -8.75
C LEU A 26 27.71 -14.32 -7.52
N PHE A 27 28.27 -14.23 -6.31
CA PHE A 27 27.50 -14.26 -5.06
C PHE A 27 26.52 -13.08 -4.96
N ILE A 28 26.95 -11.87 -5.32
CA ILE A 28 26.07 -10.69 -5.35
C ILE A 28 24.88 -10.91 -6.31
N GLN A 29 25.16 -11.40 -7.52
CA GLN A 29 24.13 -11.60 -8.55
C GLN A 29 23.14 -12.71 -8.19
N THR A 30 23.64 -13.82 -7.62
CA THR A 30 22.82 -15.02 -7.39
C THR A 30 22.07 -15.01 -6.07
N ILE A 31 22.60 -14.35 -5.03
CA ILE A 31 22.02 -14.41 -3.69
C ILE A 31 21.56 -13.03 -3.22
N ILE A 32 22.36 -11.97 -3.42
CA ILE A 32 22.04 -10.66 -2.83
C ILE A 32 20.95 -9.94 -3.63
N GLN A 33 21.09 -9.84 -4.95
CA GLN A 33 20.11 -9.16 -5.80
C GLN A 33 18.67 -9.71 -5.65
N PRO A 34 18.40 -11.03 -5.74
CA PRO A 34 17.03 -11.53 -5.62
C PRO A 34 16.43 -11.24 -4.24
N ASN A 35 17.22 -11.37 -3.17
CA ASN A 35 16.76 -11.07 -1.81
C ASN A 35 16.42 -9.58 -1.62
N VAL A 36 17.23 -8.69 -2.20
CA VAL A 36 16.94 -7.24 -2.17
C VAL A 36 15.64 -6.94 -2.92
N ASN A 37 15.43 -7.54 -4.09
CA ASN A 37 14.20 -7.33 -4.86
C ASN A 37 12.96 -7.80 -4.10
N LEU A 38 13.02 -8.97 -3.47
CA LEU A 38 11.93 -9.48 -2.62
C LEU A 38 11.62 -8.51 -1.47
N ALA A 39 12.64 -8.02 -0.77
CA ALA A 39 12.45 -7.07 0.32
C ALA A 39 11.83 -5.74 -0.16
N VAL A 40 12.27 -5.23 -1.32
CA VAL A 40 11.73 -4.01 -1.93
C VAL A 40 10.27 -4.19 -2.32
N ASP A 41 9.90 -5.33 -2.89
CA ASP A 41 8.53 -5.56 -3.32
C ASP A 41 7.60 -5.73 -2.11
N SER A 42 8.02 -6.47 -1.07
CA SER A 42 7.27 -6.52 0.19
C SER A 42 7.11 -5.14 0.84
N ALA A 43 8.14 -4.29 0.81
CA ALA A 43 8.04 -2.93 1.33
C ALA A 43 7.03 -2.08 0.54
N LYS A 44 6.99 -2.22 -0.80
CA LYS A 44 5.98 -1.54 -1.64
C LYS A 44 4.57 -2.01 -1.33
N GLU A 45 4.37 -3.30 -1.08
CA GLU A 45 3.05 -3.84 -0.73
C GLU A 45 2.52 -3.28 0.59
N VAL A 46 3.38 -3.25 1.62
CA VAL A 46 3.03 -2.62 2.89
C VAL A 46 2.72 -1.14 2.71
N ALA A 47 3.49 -0.43 1.87
CA ALA A 47 3.22 0.97 1.56
C ALA A 47 1.86 1.16 0.89
N ARG A 48 1.52 0.33 -0.12
CA ARG A 48 0.20 0.37 -0.78
C ARG A 48 -0.94 0.11 0.20
N LEU A 49 -0.79 -0.88 1.07
CA LEU A 49 -1.78 -1.18 2.11
C LEU A 49 -1.97 0.01 3.06
N ALA A 50 -0.88 0.62 3.52
CA ALA A 50 -0.92 1.78 4.39
C ALA A 50 -1.57 3.01 3.70
N GLU A 51 -1.25 3.25 2.44
CA GLU A 51 -1.83 4.34 1.64
C GLU A 51 -3.34 4.15 1.41
N ALA A 52 -3.78 2.94 1.05
CA ALA A 52 -5.19 2.61 0.89
C ALA A 52 -5.98 2.79 2.20
N ARG A 53 -5.39 2.34 3.32
CA ARG A 53 -5.95 2.55 4.65
C ARG A 53 -6.05 4.02 5.00
N LEU A 54 -4.99 4.78 4.77
CA LEU A 54 -4.96 6.22 5.06
C LEU A 54 -6.00 6.98 4.24
N ALA A 55 -6.25 6.58 2.99
CA ALA A 55 -7.30 7.15 2.15
C ALA A 55 -8.69 6.95 2.76
N ALA A 56 -9.01 5.73 3.17
CA ALA A 56 -10.29 5.41 3.82
C ALA A 56 -10.44 6.12 5.18
N GLU A 57 -9.41 6.12 6.02
CA GLU A 57 -9.39 6.82 7.32
C GLU A 57 -9.60 8.33 7.13
N LYS A 58 -8.97 8.94 6.13
CA LYS A 58 -9.13 10.36 5.84
C LYS A 58 -10.56 10.70 5.44
N ILE A 59 -11.21 9.87 4.63
CA ILE A 59 -12.63 10.05 4.27
C ILE A 59 -13.51 9.87 5.50
N ALA A 60 -13.38 8.76 6.24
CA ALA A 60 -14.17 8.49 7.45
C ALA A 60 -14.05 9.60 8.49
N ASN A 61 -12.83 10.05 8.79
CA ASN A 61 -12.59 11.13 9.74
C ASN A 61 -13.16 12.46 9.26
N THR A 62 -13.09 12.76 7.97
CA THR A 62 -13.69 13.98 7.40
C THR A 62 -15.22 13.91 7.46
N THR A 63 -15.81 12.74 7.20
CA THR A 63 -17.25 12.51 7.34
C THR A 63 -17.71 12.73 8.77
N ASN A 64 -17.00 12.16 9.76
CA ASN A 64 -17.30 12.37 11.17
C ASN A 64 -17.17 13.85 11.55
N LEU A 65 -16.08 14.51 11.14
CA LEU A 65 -15.86 15.93 11.40
C LEU A 65 -16.99 16.79 10.83
N VAL A 66 -17.28 16.64 9.53
CA VAL A 66 -18.36 17.41 8.86
C VAL A 66 -19.72 17.12 9.47
N GLY A 67 -19.98 15.89 9.89
CA GLY A 67 -21.21 15.53 10.58
C GLY A 67 -21.40 16.19 11.95
N THR A 68 -20.32 16.48 12.67
CA THR A 68 -20.38 17.22 13.94
C THR A 68 -20.49 18.74 13.77
N LEU A 69 -20.24 19.25 12.57
CA LEU A 69 -20.31 20.68 12.27
C LEU A 69 -21.74 21.11 11.89
N GLY A 70 -21.89 22.41 11.63
CA GLY A 70 -23.17 23.00 11.22
C GLY A 70 -23.64 22.51 9.85
N ILE A 71 -24.94 22.66 9.59
CA ILE A 71 -25.55 22.37 8.28
C ILE A 71 -24.85 23.20 7.19
N ASP A 72 -24.78 22.66 5.97
CA ASP A 72 -24.08 23.23 4.80
C ASP A 72 -22.55 23.31 4.92
N THR A 73 -21.98 22.75 5.99
CA THR A 73 -20.52 22.61 6.08
C THR A 73 -20.03 21.66 5.00
N LYS A 74 -19.01 22.12 4.26
CA LYS A 74 -18.39 21.37 3.18
C LYS A 74 -16.87 21.32 3.38
N GLN A 75 -16.30 20.13 3.27
CA GLN A 75 -14.87 19.92 3.21
C GLN A 75 -14.50 19.18 1.94
N THR A 76 -13.38 19.56 1.33
CA THR A 76 -12.83 18.88 0.16
C THR A 76 -11.49 18.31 0.54
N ILE A 77 -11.35 17.00 0.40
CA ILE A 77 -10.10 16.28 0.64
C ILE A 77 -9.62 15.62 -0.63
N THR A 78 -8.31 15.53 -0.78
CA THR A 78 -7.69 14.72 -1.82
C THR A 78 -7.16 13.45 -1.19
N VAL A 79 -7.50 12.31 -1.79
CA VAL A 79 -7.03 10.98 -1.40
C VAL A 79 -6.29 10.35 -2.57
N PHE A 80 -5.25 9.58 -2.23
CA PHE A 80 -4.54 8.73 -3.18
C PHE A 80 -5.01 7.30 -2.96
N VAL A 81 -5.45 6.64 -4.03
CA VAL A 81 -5.76 5.20 -4.00
C VAL A 81 -4.69 4.49 -4.83
N PRO A 82 -3.89 3.60 -4.22
CA PRO A 82 -2.82 2.90 -4.92
C PRO A 82 -3.34 1.80 -5.87
N ALA A 83 -2.48 1.34 -6.77
CA ALA A 83 -2.84 0.32 -7.76
C ALA A 83 -3.23 -1.01 -7.09
N GLY A 84 -4.31 -1.63 -7.56
CA GLY A 84 -4.82 -2.89 -6.98
C GLY A 84 -5.59 -2.70 -5.67
N SER A 85 -5.84 -1.45 -5.27
CA SER A 85 -6.65 -1.11 -4.10
C SER A 85 -7.92 -0.38 -4.51
N LYS A 86 -8.97 -0.54 -3.69
CA LYS A 86 -10.24 0.15 -3.82
C LYS A 86 -10.62 0.79 -2.50
N VAL A 87 -11.26 1.94 -2.54
CA VAL A 87 -11.92 2.55 -1.38
C VAL A 87 -13.41 2.48 -1.59
N LEU A 88 -14.14 1.96 -0.60
CA LEU A 88 -15.56 1.68 -0.67
C LEU A 88 -16.34 2.63 0.24
N CYS A 89 -17.47 3.11 -0.25
CA CYS A 89 -18.44 3.87 0.51
C CYS A 89 -19.72 3.04 0.61
N LYS A 90 -19.98 2.51 1.81
CA LYS A 90 -21.08 1.59 2.08
C LYS A 90 -22.17 2.32 2.85
N GLU A 91 -23.11 2.92 2.11
CA GLU A 91 -24.25 3.66 2.68
C GLU A 91 -25.07 2.80 3.66
N ALA A 92 -25.41 1.58 3.24
CA ALA A 92 -26.29 0.68 3.99
C ALA A 92 -25.73 0.30 5.38
N THR A 93 -24.41 0.22 5.51
CA THR A 93 -23.74 -0.15 6.76
C THR A 93 -23.07 1.04 7.45
N LYS A 94 -23.20 2.27 6.91
CA LYS A 94 -22.57 3.50 7.41
C LYS A 94 -21.05 3.36 7.59
N LYS A 95 -20.38 2.66 6.67
CA LYS A 95 -18.95 2.39 6.74
C LYS A 95 -18.22 2.93 5.53
N ILE A 96 -17.00 3.41 5.76
CA ILE A 96 -16.02 3.66 4.69
C ILE A 96 -14.94 2.59 4.82
N GLY A 97 -14.75 1.82 3.76
CA GLY A 97 -13.78 0.73 3.76
C GLY A 97 -12.68 0.92 2.75
N PHE A 98 -11.63 0.12 2.85
CA PHE A 98 -10.72 -0.13 1.75
C PHE A 98 -10.58 -1.64 1.52
N GLU A 99 -10.25 -2.00 0.29
CA GLU A 99 -9.87 -3.34 -0.11
C GLU A 99 -8.56 -3.27 -0.89
N THR A 100 -7.62 -4.17 -0.60
CA THR A 100 -6.39 -4.30 -1.37
C THR A 100 -5.93 -5.75 -1.37
N GLU A 101 -5.35 -6.19 -2.48
CA GLU A 101 -4.79 -7.53 -2.60
C GLU A 101 -3.27 -7.45 -2.48
N LEU A 102 -2.70 -8.25 -1.57
CA LEU A 102 -1.26 -8.47 -1.47
C LEU A 102 -0.86 -9.57 -2.46
N ILE A 103 0.24 -9.35 -3.18
CA ILE A 103 0.82 -10.34 -4.09
C ILE A 103 1.63 -11.35 -3.28
N ASN A 104 2.27 -10.91 -2.20
CA ASN A 104 2.97 -11.78 -1.26
C ASN A 104 2.13 -12.08 0.00
N THR A 105 1.71 -13.33 0.14
CA THR A 105 0.89 -13.83 1.26
C THR A 105 1.65 -13.99 2.57
N ASP A 106 2.99 -13.90 2.56
CA ASP A 106 3.81 -14.00 3.77
C ASP A 106 3.71 -12.75 4.67
N LEU A 107 3.16 -11.65 4.13
CA LEU A 107 2.85 -10.44 4.87
C LEU A 107 1.56 -10.62 5.68
N SER A 108 1.69 -11.13 6.90
CA SER A 108 0.58 -11.17 7.85
C SER A 108 0.31 -9.78 8.43
N HIS A 109 -0.88 -9.26 8.20
CA HIS A 109 -1.38 -8.03 8.82
C HIS A 109 -2.81 -8.28 9.33
N PRO A 110 -3.20 -7.75 10.50
CA PRO A 110 -4.49 -8.08 11.14
C PRO A 110 -5.74 -7.71 10.32
N ALA A 111 -5.60 -6.79 9.36
CA ALA A 111 -6.67 -6.43 8.42
C ALA A 111 -6.69 -7.30 7.15
N CYS A 112 -5.87 -8.36 7.09
CA CYS A 112 -5.68 -9.21 5.92
C CYS A 112 -5.99 -10.67 6.25
N ASP A 113 -6.69 -11.33 5.34
CA ASP A 113 -6.99 -12.76 5.41
C ASP A 113 -5.77 -13.60 4.97
N ALA A 114 -5.79 -14.90 5.26
CA ALA A 114 -4.78 -15.88 4.85
C ALA A 114 -4.60 -15.98 3.32
N THR A 115 -5.55 -15.45 2.56
CA THR A 115 -5.53 -15.34 1.09
C THR A 115 -4.81 -14.09 0.58
N GLY A 116 -4.27 -13.23 1.46
CA GLY A 116 -3.61 -11.98 1.08
C GLY A 116 -4.56 -10.82 0.77
N LYS A 117 -5.87 -11.02 0.93
CA LYS A 117 -6.88 -9.97 0.77
C LYS A 117 -7.00 -9.17 2.04
N CYS A 118 -6.70 -7.88 1.95
CA CYS A 118 -6.82 -6.94 3.05
C CYS A 118 -8.08 -6.09 2.88
N ALA A 119 -8.95 -6.13 3.88
CA ALA A 119 -10.13 -5.30 3.92
C ALA A 119 -10.35 -4.78 5.34
N LEU A 120 -10.64 -3.49 5.45
CA LEU A 120 -11.03 -2.88 6.72
C LEU A 120 -12.15 -1.91 6.45
N ASP A 121 -13.22 -2.03 7.24
CA ASP A 121 -14.30 -1.07 7.27
C ASP A 121 -14.16 -0.18 8.51
N LEU A 122 -14.22 1.14 8.30
CA LEU A 122 -14.21 2.15 9.35
C LEU A 122 -15.64 2.63 9.59
N ASP A 123 -16.03 2.64 10.86
CA ASP A 123 -17.34 3.11 11.30
C ASP A 123 -17.40 4.65 11.29
N ILE A 124 -18.53 5.17 10.81
CA ILE A 124 -18.92 6.58 10.95
C ILE A 124 -19.82 6.70 12.19
N LEU A 125 -19.88 7.89 12.79
CA LEU A 125 -20.75 8.18 13.94
C LEU A 125 -22.20 7.70 13.67
N GLU A 126 -22.78 6.99 14.64
CA GLU A 126 -24.07 6.31 14.49
C GLU A 126 -25.23 7.27 14.17
N GLU A 127 -25.13 8.50 14.68
CA GLU A 127 -26.11 9.58 14.50
C GLU A 127 -26.14 10.12 13.05
N ILE A 128 -25.09 9.85 12.26
CA ILE A 128 -24.99 10.31 10.88
C ILE A 128 -25.58 9.26 9.92
N THR A 129 -26.34 9.73 8.94
CA THR A 129 -26.75 9.00 7.75
C THR A 129 -25.75 9.31 6.63
N LEU A 130 -25.04 8.29 6.17
CA LEU A 130 -24.06 8.39 5.10
C LEU A 130 -24.75 8.25 3.74
N ARG A 131 -24.44 9.16 2.82
CA ARG A 131 -24.89 9.09 1.42
C ARG A 131 -23.70 9.27 0.47
N CYS A 132 -23.47 8.29 -0.39
CA CYS A 132 -22.40 8.22 -1.36
C CYS A 132 -22.92 8.66 -2.74
N ILE A 133 -22.38 9.75 -3.28
CA ILE A 133 -22.82 10.34 -4.55
C ILE A 133 -21.73 10.16 -5.61
N ASN A 134 -22.14 9.93 -6.86
CA ASN A 134 -21.27 9.69 -8.03
C ASN A 134 -20.45 8.39 -8.02
N GLY A 135 -20.81 7.46 -7.14
CA GLY A 135 -20.22 6.12 -7.08
C GLY A 135 -20.12 5.60 -5.66
N THR A 136 -19.97 4.30 -5.52
CA THR A 136 -19.75 3.62 -4.23
C THR A 136 -18.29 3.20 -4.04
N GLU A 137 -17.44 3.37 -5.06
CA GLU A 137 -16.05 2.92 -5.03
C GLU A 137 -15.09 3.83 -5.80
N ILE A 138 -13.84 3.90 -5.31
CA ILE A 138 -12.70 4.51 -6.00
C ILE A 138 -11.69 3.41 -6.26
N GLU A 139 -11.45 3.09 -7.53
CA GLU A 139 -10.41 2.14 -7.93
C GLU A 139 -9.09 2.85 -8.19
N GLY A 140 -7.99 2.39 -7.60
CA GLY A 140 -6.67 2.92 -7.91
C GLY A 140 -6.08 2.35 -9.22
N PRO A 141 -4.95 2.89 -9.73
CA PRO A 141 -4.18 3.98 -9.15
C PRO A 141 -4.69 5.37 -9.59
N GLN A 142 -5.21 6.17 -8.66
CA GLN A 142 -5.59 7.55 -8.97
C GLN A 142 -5.60 8.47 -7.74
N MET A 143 -5.39 9.76 -8.01
CA MET A 143 -5.68 10.84 -7.06
C MET A 143 -7.11 11.28 -7.27
N LYS A 144 -7.96 11.13 -6.24
CA LYS A 144 -9.36 11.52 -6.30
C LYS A 144 -9.65 12.63 -5.30
N ARG A 145 -10.42 13.62 -5.75
CA ARG A 145 -10.95 14.69 -4.88
C ARG A 145 -12.31 14.24 -4.38
N VAL A 146 -12.40 14.00 -3.08
CA VAL A 146 -13.64 13.62 -2.40
C VAL A 146 -14.19 14.87 -1.71
N ILE A 147 -15.47 15.12 -1.91
CA ILE A 147 -16.17 16.24 -1.30
C ILE A 147 -17.14 15.68 -0.26
N VAL A 148 -16.98 16.11 0.98
CA VAL A 148 -17.85 15.73 2.09
C VAL A 148 -18.67 16.95 2.48
N GLN A 149 -19.99 16.83 2.50
CA GLN A 149 -20.90 17.93 2.81
C GLN A 149 -22.03 17.47 3.71
N LYS A 150 -22.32 18.25 4.76
CA LYS A 150 -23.51 18.06 5.59
C LYS A 150 -24.72 18.69 4.92
N ILE A 151 -25.74 17.90 4.62
CA ILE A 151 -26.96 18.36 3.92
C ILE A 151 -28.08 18.68 4.93
N THR A 152 -28.25 17.82 5.94
CA THR A 152 -29.25 18.01 6.99
C THR A 152 -28.61 17.86 8.36
N ALA A 153 -29.39 17.93 9.45
CA ALA A 153 -28.86 17.76 10.80
C ALA A 153 -28.12 16.42 10.98
N ASP A 154 -28.60 15.38 10.29
CA ASP A 154 -28.13 14.00 10.46
C ASP A 154 -27.60 13.41 9.14
N GLU A 155 -27.71 14.07 8.00
CA GLU A 155 -27.26 13.53 6.69
C GLU A 155 -25.95 14.17 6.21
N VAL A 156 -24.97 13.32 5.90
CA VAL A 156 -23.70 13.72 5.29
C VAL A 156 -23.53 13.02 3.93
N GLU A 157 -23.38 13.83 2.89
CA GLU A 157 -23.06 13.40 1.54
C GLU A 157 -21.54 13.33 1.34
N VAL A 158 -21.07 12.20 0.84
CA VAL A 158 -19.71 11.97 0.36
C VAL A 158 -19.76 11.80 -1.15
N ARG A 159 -19.24 12.78 -1.88
CA ARG A 159 -19.13 12.75 -3.34
C ARG A 159 -17.78 12.21 -3.72
N ILE A 160 -17.83 11.06 -4.39
CA ILE A 160 -16.67 10.25 -4.69
C ILE A 160 -16.20 10.46 -6.11
#